data_AF-A0A843KFE0-F1
#
_entry.id   AF-A0A843KFE0-F1
#
_cell.length_a   1.000
_cell.length_b   1.000
_cell.length_c   1.000
_cell.angle_alpha   90.00
_cell.angle_beta   90.00
_cell.angle_gamma   90.00
#
_symmetry.space_group_name_H-M   'P 1'
#
loop_
_entity.id
_entity.type
_entity.pdbx_description
1 polymer ?
#
loop_
_entity_poly.entity_id
_entity_poly.type
_entity_poly.pdbx_seq_one_letter_code
_entity_poly.pdbx_strand_id
1 'polypeptide(L)'
;MRRRVEQLAGEESAREEQFRAFFKAATKEERSSEGHDPYPFQVRLALANELPELIDIPTGLGKTDAVVLAWLWRRRFAGQQLRAATPRRLVYCLPMRTPGAAGFRRDIPYA
;
A
#
# COMPACT_ATOMS: atom_id res chain seq x y z
N MET A 1 15.22 23.94 15.88
CA MET A 1 14.08 23.53 15.03
C MET A 1 14.52 22.70 13.81
N ARG A 2 15.52 23.13 13.02
CA ARG A 2 16.02 22.40 11.82
C ARG A 2 16.44 20.94 12.07
N ARG A 3 17.23 20.67 13.12
CA ARG A 3 17.66 19.29 13.48
C ARG A 3 16.52 18.29 13.73
N ARG A 4 15.35 18.74 14.19
CA ARG A 4 14.21 17.86 14.48
C ARG A 4 13.51 17.41 13.19
N VAL A 5 13.46 18.27 12.17
CA VAL A 5 12.84 17.98 10.88
C VAL A 5 13.71 17.02 10.07
N GLU A 6 15.03 17.22 10.08
CA GLU A 6 16.00 16.32 9.43
C GLU A 6 15.94 14.91 10.02
N GLN A 7 15.76 14.80 11.34
CA GLN A 7 15.68 13.51 12.03
C GLN A 7 14.38 12.76 11.71
N LEU A 8 13.23 13.46 11.67
CA LEU A 8 11.95 12.86 11.27
C LEU A 8 11.94 12.43 9.80
N ALA A 9 12.54 13.23 8.91
CA ALA A 9 12.71 12.88 7.50
C ALA A 9 13.60 11.65 7.31
N GLY A 10 14.66 11.52 8.12
CA GLY A 10 15.53 10.33 8.12
C GLY A 10 14.80 9.07 8.58
N GLU A 11 13.97 9.16 9.62
CA GLU A 11 13.14 8.04 10.09
C GLU A 11 12.07 7.62 9.06
N GLU A 12 11.52 8.57 8.30
CA GLU A 12 10.56 8.28 7.24
C GLU A 12 11.22 7.62 6.03
N SER A 13 12.39 8.12 5.60
CA SER A 13 13.19 7.52 4.52
C SER A 13 13.62 6.09 4.86
N ALA A 14 14.04 5.84 6.11
CA ALA A 14 14.41 4.49 6.55
C ALA A 14 13.21 3.53 6.53
N ARG A 15 12.02 3.98 6.93
CA ARG A 15 10.80 3.16 6.86
C ARG A 15 10.40 2.86 5.42
N GLU A 16 10.57 3.83 4.53
CA GLU A 16 10.36 3.64 3.10
C GLU A 16 11.28 2.56 2.52
N GLU A 17 12.59 2.63 2.79
CA GLU A 17 13.55 1.63 2.33
C GLU A 17 13.22 0.23 2.87
N GLN A 18 12.85 0.12 4.14
CA GLN A 18 12.45 -1.16 4.72
C GLN A 18 11.16 -1.70 4.08
N PHE A 19 10.18 -0.84 3.81
CA PHE A 19 8.97 -1.26 3.11
C PHE A 19 9.27 -1.71 1.68
N ARG A 20 10.16 -1.00 0.96
CA ARG A 20 10.60 -1.40 -0.39
C ARG A 20 11.26 -2.78 -0.38
N ALA A 21 12.16 -3.03 0.57
CA ALA A 21 12.80 -4.34 0.72
C ALA A 21 11.78 -5.44 1.05
N PHE A 22 10.82 -5.16 1.94
CA PHE A 22 9.72 -6.06 2.26
C PHE A 22 8.84 -6.36 1.03
N PHE A 23 8.45 -5.33 0.29
CA PHE A 23 7.61 -5.46 -0.90
C PHE A 23 8.29 -6.31 -1.96
N LYS A 24 9.57 -6.02 -2.23
CA LYS A 24 10.40 -6.78 -3.17
C LYS A 24 10.53 -8.24 -2.74
N ALA A 25 10.73 -8.52 -1.45
CA ALA A 25 10.76 -9.88 -0.93
C ALA A 25 9.41 -10.61 -1.04
N ALA A 26 8.30 -9.91 -0.80
CA ALA A 26 6.95 -10.47 -0.82
C ALA A 26 6.42 -10.74 -2.24
N THR A 27 7.02 -10.12 -3.27
CA THR A 27 6.60 -10.23 -4.68
C THR A 27 7.56 -11.09 -5.52
N LYS A 28 8.43 -11.87 -4.88
CA LYS A 28 9.27 -12.85 -5.57
C LYS A 28 8.43 -13.98 -6.13
N GLU A 29 8.73 -14.36 -7.35
CA GLU A 29 8.06 -15.45 -8.05
C GLU A 29 9.08 -16.53 -8.46
N GLU A 30 8.61 -17.74 -8.74
CA GLU A 30 9.50 -18.84 -9.16
C GLU A 30 10.33 -18.50 -10.41
N ARG A 31 9.79 -17.64 -11.29
CA ARG A 31 10.41 -17.21 -12.55
C ARG A 31 11.24 -15.93 -12.43
N SER A 32 11.09 -15.20 -11.32
CA SER A 32 11.79 -13.93 -11.08
C SER A 32 12.14 -13.83 -9.60
N SER A 33 13.41 -14.12 -9.28
CA SER A 33 13.94 -14.12 -7.92
C SER A 33 14.17 -12.70 -7.37
N GLU A 34 14.09 -11.69 -8.23
CA GLU A 34 14.37 -10.30 -7.88
C GLU A 34 13.18 -9.65 -7.18
N GLY A 35 11.94 -9.99 -7.54
CA GLY A 35 10.71 -9.35 -7.04
C GLY A 35 10.44 -7.99 -7.69
N HIS A 36 9.32 -7.37 -7.34
CA HIS A 36 8.87 -6.11 -7.93
C HIS A 36 9.18 -4.90 -7.04
N ASP A 37 9.55 -3.77 -7.67
CA ASP A 37 9.65 -2.49 -6.96
C ASP A 37 8.27 -1.88 -6.77
N PRO A 38 7.95 -1.36 -5.57
CA PRO A 38 6.65 -0.76 -5.32
C PRO A 38 6.49 0.58 -6.05
N TYR A 39 5.29 0.81 -6.56
CA TYR A 39 4.89 2.12 -7.06
C TYR A 39 4.84 3.16 -5.93
N PRO A 40 5.05 4.46 -6.23
CA PRO A 40 5.02 5.52 -5.22
C PRO A 40 3.74 5.55 -4.39
N PHE A 41 2.58 5.24 -4.99
CA PHE A 41 1.33 5.21 -4.26
C PHE A 41 1.23 4.04 -3.27
N GLN A 42 1.88 2.90 -3.55
CA GLN A 42 1.90 1.73 -2.67
C GLN A 42 2.72 2.02 -1.41
N VAL A 43 3.86 2.71 -1.58
CA VAL A 43 4.68 3.22 -0.49
C VAL A 43 3.89 4.20 0.37
N ARG A 44 3.24 5.21 -0.26
CA ARG A 44 2.40 6.18 0.47
C ARG A 44 1.28 5.48 1.25
N LEU A 45 0.62 4.48 0.68
CA LEU A 45 -0.45 3.73 1.35
C LEU A 45 0.05 2.96 2.58
N ALA A 46 1.25 2.36 2.50
CA ALA A 46 1.84 1.58 3.59
C ALA A 46 2.35 2.46 4.74
N LEU A 47 2.89 3.65 4.42
CA LEU A 47 3.51 4.55 5.39
C LEU A 47 2.57 5.61 5.95
N ALA A 48 1.41 5.83 5.33
CA ALA A 48 0.41 6.79 5.81
C ALA A 48 -0.01 6.49 7.25
N ASN A 49 -0.30 7.54 8.02
CA ASN A 49 -0.78 7.37 9.40
C ASN A 49 -2.13 6.63 9.44
N GLU A 50 -2.98 6.87 8.45
CA GLU A 50 -4.32 6.29 8.33
C GLU A 50 -4.48 5.61 6.96
N LEU A 51 -5.39 4.64 6.89
CA LEU A 51 -5.75 4.02 5.62
C LEU A 51 -6.87 4.85 4.97
N PRO A 52 -6.73 5.24 3.69
CA PRO A 52 -7.79 5.95 2.98
C PRO A 52 -9.01 5.04 2.78
N GLU A 53 -10.20 5.63 2.80
CA GLU A 53 -11.47 4.92 2.54
C GLU A 53 -11.64 4.54 1.07
N LEU A 54 -11.08 5.34 0.16
CA LEU A 54 -11.16 5.16 -1.28
C LEU A 54 -9.78 5.34 -1.93
N ILE A 55 -9.44 4.41 -2.83
CA ILE A 55 -8.29 4.55 -3.73
C ILE A 55 -8.80 4.46 -5.18
N ASP A 56 -8.61 5.53 -5.95
CA ASP A 56 -8.88 5.52 -7.39
C ASP A 56 -7.58 5.32 -8.15
N ILE A 57 -7.40 4.12 -8.69
CA ILE A 57 -6.18 3.70 -9.37
C ILE A 57 -6.58 2.89 -10.61
N PRO A 58 -6.00 3.16 -11.79
CA PRO A 58 -6.22 2.36 -13.00
C PRO A 58 -5.93 0.86 -12.80
N THR A 59 -6.58 0.00 -13.57
CA THR A 59 -6.29 -1.44 -13.60
C THR A 59 -4.88 -1.73 -14.10
N GLY A 60 -4.26 -2.80 -13.63
CA GLY A 60 -2.91 -3.20 -14.03
C GLY A 60 -1.77 -2.61 -13.21
N LEU A 61 -2.04 -1.73 -12.24
CA LEU A 61 -1.02 -1.07 -11.41
C LEU A 61 -0.79 -1.73 -10.04
N GLY A 62 -1.12 -3.02 -9.88
CA GLY A 62 -0.88 -3.73 -8.60
C GLY A 62 -1.72 -3.19 -7.43
N LYS A 63 -2.99 -2.84 -7.66
CA LYS A 63 -3.92 -2.41 -6.58
C LYS A 63 -4.05 -3.45 -5.47
N THR A 64 -4.10 -4.73 -5.83
CA THR A 64 -4.18 -5.84 -4.88
C THR A 64 -2.95 -5.84 -3.98
N ASP A 65 -1.76 -5.80 -4.58
CA ASP A 65 -0.49 -5.80 -3.86
C ASP A 65 -0.39 -4.57 -2.95
N ALA A 66 -0.89 -3.42 -3.43
CA ALA A 66 -0.96 -2.20 -2.64
C ALA A 66 -1.71 -2.41 -1.33
N VAL A 67 -2.95 -2.90 -1.39
CA VAL A 67 -3.82 -3.05 -0.21
C VAL A 67 -3.31 -4.15 0.72
N VAL A 68 -2.96 -5.31 0.15
CA VAL A 68 -2.55 -6.49 0.92
C VAL A 68 -1.20 -6.25 1.62
N LEU A 69 -0.20 -5.77 0.87
CA LEU A 69 1.15 -5.58 1.42
C LEU A 69 1.22 -4.35 2.32
N ALA A 70 0.47 -3.28 2.05
CA ALA A 70 0.36 -2.16 2.98
C ALA A 70 -0.28 -2.59 4.30
N TRP A 71 -1.37 -3.35 4.27
CA TRP A 71 -2.01 -3.86 5.49
C TRP A 71 -1.05 -4.77 6.28
N LEU A 72 -0.37 -5.71 5.60
CA LEU A 72 0.58 -6.64 6.24
C LEU A 72 1.77 -5.90 6.87
N TRP A 73 2.32 -4.91 6.15
CA TRP A 73 3.39 -4.05 6.66
C TRP A 73 2.98 -3.33 7.95
N ARG A 74 1.82 -2.68 7.92
CA ARG A 74 1.26 -1.96 9.07
C ARG A 74 0.99 -2.87 10.27
N ARG A 75 0.70 -4.16 10.04
CA ARG A 75 0.48 -5.13 11.13
C ARG A 75 1.75 -5.64 11.76
N ARG A 76 2.81 -5.85 10.97
CA ARG A 76 3.98 -6.61 11.42
C ARG A 76 5.19 -5.75 11.73
N PHE A 77 5.39 -4.66 10.99
CA PHE A 77 6.63 -3.89 10.98
C PHE A 77 6.46 -2.41 11.38
N ALA A 78 5.26 -1.86 11.25
CA ALA A 78 5.02 -0.47 11.66
C ALA A 78 5.15 -0.25 13.18
N GLY A 79 5.24 1.01 13.60
CA GLY A 79 5.32 1.39 15.01
C GLY A 79 4.14 0.89 15.84
N GLN A 80 4.32 0.78 17.16
CA GLN A 80 3.33 0.19 18.08
C GLN A 80 1.94 0.84 17.96
N GLN A 81 1.89 2.17 17.83
CA GLN A 81 0.65 2.93 17.66
C GLN A 81 -0.08 2.53 16.36
N LEU A 82 0.63 2.48 15.23
CA LEU A 82 0.06 2.10 13.94
C LEU A 82 -0.43 0.64 13.94
N ARG A 83 0.32 -0.26 14.59
CA ARG A 83 -0.05 -1.68 14.74
C ARG A 83 -1.29 -1.89 15.60
N ALA A 84 -1.48 -1.05 16.62
CA ALA A 84 -2.66 -1.06 17.47
C ALA A 84 -3.89 -0.51 16.73
N ALA A 85 -3.72 0.56 15.95
CA ALA A 85 -4.79 1.17 15.16
C ALA A 85 -5.20 0.32 13.94
N THR A 86 -4.27 -0.43 13.34
CA THR A 86 -4.58 -1.25 12.18
C THR A 86 -5.44 -2.46 12.59
N PRO A 87 -6.52 -2.83 11.85
CA PRO A 87 -7.36 -4.01 12.14
C PRO A 87 -6.65 -5.35 11.93
N ARG A 88 -7.01 -6.39 12.71
CA ARG A 88 -6.33 -7.72 12.66
C ARG A 88 -6.77 -8.60 11.50
N ARG A 89 -7.87 -8.25 10.84
CA ARG A 89 -8.44 -9.00 9.72
C ARG A 89 -8.54 -8.05 8.52
N LEU A 90 -8.07 -8.50 7.37
CA LEU A 90 -8.31 -7.87 6.08
C LEU A 90 -9.38 -8.69 5.37
N VAL A 91 -10.49 -8.05 4.99
CA VAL A 91 -11.53 -8.67 4.17
C VAL A 91 -11.39 -8.11 2.77
N TYR A 92 -11.03 -8.96 1.80
CA TYR A 92 -10.85 -8.55 0.42
C TYR A 92 -12.04 -9.03 -0.43
N CYS A 93 -12.94 -8.11 -0.74
CA CYS A 93 -14.12 -8.36 -1.57
C CYS A 93 -13.78 -8.14 -3.03
N LEU A 94 -13.52 -9.22 -3.76
CA LEU A 94 -13.36 -9.17 -5.21
C LEU A 94 -14.74 -9.23 -5.88
N PRO A 95 -15.02 -8.38 -6.88
CA PRO A 95 -16.21 -8.55 -7.69
C PRO A 95 -16.10 -9.88 -8.44
N MET A 96 -16.96 -10.85 -8.12
CA MET A 96 -17.22 -11.99 -8.99
C MET A 96 -17.76 -11.45 -10.32
N ARG A 97 -17.11 -11.76 -11.45
CA ARG A 97 -17.73 -11.50 -12.75
C ARG A 97 -18.76 -12.59 -13.07
N THR A 98 -19.99 -12.17 -13.37
CA THR A 98 -20.68 -12.65 -14.58
C THR A 98 -20.19 -11.80 -15.76
N PRO A 99 -20.01 -12.34 -16.98
CA PRO A 99 -19.46 -11.59 -18.11
C PRO A 99 -20.43 -10.51 -18.57
N GLY A 100 -20.02 -9.25 -18.48
CA GLY A 100 -20.75 -8.12 -19.05
C GLY A 100 -19.93 -6.85 -18.91
N ALA A 101 -19.55 -6.26 -20.03
CA ALA A 101 -18.70 -5.07 -20.10
C ALA A 101 -19.29 -3.92 -19.26
N ALA A 102 -18.61 -3.55 -18.16
CA ALA A 102 -18.93 -2.34 -17.41
C ALA A 102 -17.97 -1.24 -17.88
N GLY A 103 -18.47 -0.34 -18.73
CA GLY A 103 -17.81 0.92 -19.06
C GLY A 103 -17.56 1.72 -17.78
N PHE A 104 -16.31 2.07 -17.55
CA PHE A 104 -15.87 2.95 -16.48
C PHE A 104 -16.41 4.36 -16.73
N ARG A 105 -17.52 4.74 -16.07
CA ARG A 105 -18.09 6.10 -16.15
C ARG A 105 -17.22 7.06 -15.36
N ARG A 106 -16.75 8.13 -16.01
CA ARG A 106 -15.90 9.19 -15.45
C ARG A 106 -16.70 10.39 -14.91
N ASP A 107 -17.95 10.18 -14.54
CA ASP A 107 -18.91 11.27 -14.34
C ASP A 107 -19.32 11.45 -12.88
N ILE A 108 -18.40 11.23 -11.93
CA ILE A 108 -18.65 11.56 -10.51
C ILE A 108 -17.98 12.92 -10.22
N PRO A 109 -18.72 14.04 -10.21
CA PRO A 109 -18.19 15.30 -9.71
C PRO A 109 -18.02 15.19 -8.19
N TYR A 110 -16.81 15.44 -7.69
CA TYR A 110 -16.56 15.64 -6.27
C TYR A 110 -17.11 17.02 -5.89
N ALA A 111 -18.09 17.05 -4.99
CA ALA A 111 -18.63 18.28 -4.39
C ALA A 111 -17.77 18.74 -3.21
#